data_AF-A0A942D411-F1
#
_entry.id   AF-A0A942D411-F1
#
_cell.length_a   1.000
_cell.length_b   1.000
_cell.length_c   1.000
_cell.angle_alpha   90.00
_cell.angle_beta   90.00
_cell.angle_gamma   90.00
#
_symmetry.space_group_name_H-M   'P 1'
#
loop_
_entity.id
_entity.type
_entity.pdbx_description
1 polymer ?
#
loop_
_entity_poly.entity_id
_entity_poly.type
_entity_poly.pdbx_seq_one_letter_code
_entity_poly.pdbx_strand_id
1 'polypeptide(L)'
;MTLFALLLGASRADARAAGSGSGFEEPYAGSPRYERFAPTVATARGEVNRPLGAGAADRIARAIGLDKAEVFTTKQYALFVSGKGVGGERAPAELVDKSVRILTNTVGTPLYTKVDGKVTPVVLGSYGLMVSTDGMLESPANKDAPTRQVNSVIEPGGYMATWCRNNGARAALRALYRSAYTVEAVWGNRAQQQSGEAQLVPNRFQVVGMSMAPPLWIVNFALIYTLNPKLAAKMPAHWTPIPANVALAIAASPSGQVPYSEYRSSLPVR
;
A
#
# COMPACT_ATOMS: atom_id res chain seq x y z
N MET A 1 3.31 22.63 -40.91
CA MET A 1 3.97 23.96 -40.83
C MET A 1 2.95 24.88 -40.15
N THR A 2 3.14 25.42 -38.96
CA THR A 2 4.39 25.84 -38.31
C THR A 2 4.15 25.86 -36.79
N LEU A 3 4.92 25.04 -36.09
CA LEU A 3 5.26 25.14 -34.68
C LEU A 3 6.29 26.29 -34.58
N PHE A 4 6.11 27.32 -33.75
CA PHE A 4 7.21 28.04 -33.05
C PHE A 4 6.69 29.26 -32.27
N ALA A 5 7.31 29.47 -31.10
CA ALA A 5 7.38 30.71 -30.32
C ALA A 5 6.22 31.05 -29.36
N LEU A 6 6.30 30.49 -28.15
CA LEU A 6 6.07 31.22 -26.89
C LEU A 6 7.00 30.64 -25.82
N LEU A 7 8.27 30.98 -25.95
CA LEU A 7 9.30 30.84 -24.93
C LEU A 7 9.69 32.27 -24.55
N LEU A 8 9.41 32.69 -23.32
CA LEU A 8 10.17 33.67 -22.52
C LEU A 8 9.35 34.00 -21.26
N GLY A 9 9.81 33.49 -20.11
CA GLY A 9 9.24 33.91 -18.82
C GLY A 9 9.32 32.93 -17.66
N ALA A 10 10.00 31.78 -17.76
CA ALA A 10 10.26 30.97 -16.57
C ALA A 10 11.43 31.59 -15.79
N SER A 11 11.09 32.27 -14.70
CA SER A 11 12.06 32.82 -13.77
C SER A 11 12.93 31.67 -13.20
N ARG A 12 14.20 31.96 -12.88
CA ARG A 12 15.11 31.00 -12.19
C ARG A 12 14.57 30.48 -10.84
N ALA A 13 13.43 30.97 -10.37
CA ALA A 13 12.75 30.49 -9.17
C ALA A 13 11.91 29.21 -9.41
N ASP A 14 11.49 28.94 -10.66
CA ASP A 14 10.72 27.73 -11.02
C ASP A 14 11.60 26.47 -11.16
N ALA A 15 12.92 26.65 -11.32
CA ALA A 15 13.90 25.57 -11.33
C ALA A 15 14.24 25.02 -9.93
N ARG A 16 13.54 25.49 -8.88
CA ARG A 16 13.71 25.06 -7.48
C ARG A 16 12.52 24.31 -6.90
N ALA A 17 11.53 23.95 -7.72
CA ALA A 17 10.79 22.71 -7.46
C ALA A 17 11.78 21.56 -7.69
N ALA A 18 12.60 21.27 -6.67
CA ALA A 18 13.40 20.07 -6.62
C ALA A 18 12.42 18.91 -6.77
N GLY A 19 12.31 18.40 -8.00
CA GLY A 19 11.42 17.31 -8.32
C GLY A 19 11.65 16.19 -7.33
N SER A 20 10.55 15.69 -6.76
CA SER A 20 10.57 14.53 -5.89
C SER A 20 11.47 13.44 -6.48
N GLY A 21 12.41 12.94 -5.68
CA GLY A 21 13.31 11.86 -6.11
C GLY A 21 12.58 10.57 -6.49
N SER A 22 11.28 10.45 -6.16
CA SER A 22 10.43 9.29 -6.42
C SER A 22 9.81 9.28 -7.83
N GLY A 23 9.67 10.43 -8.47
CA GLY A 23 8.95 10.60 -9.74
C GLY A 23 7.41 10.73 -9.64
N PHE A 24 6.83 10.55 -8.45
CA PHE A 24 5.40 10.80 -8.23
C PHE A 24 5.10 12.30 -8.14
N GLU A 25 3.96 12.71 -8.70
CA GLU A 25 3.41 14.07 -8.57
C GLU A 25 2.33 14.11 -7.48
N GLU A 26 2.00 15.29 -6.95
CA GLU A 26 0.90 15.41 -5.99
C GLU A 26 -0.44 15.00 -6.63
N PRO A 27 -1.33 14.32 -5.88
CA PRO A 27 -1.22 13.93 -4.46
C PRO A 27 -0.45 12.63 -4.22
N TYR A 28 -0.01 11.93 -5.27
CA TYR A 28 0.66 10.63 -5.19
C TYR A 28 2.03 10.67 -4.53
N ALA A 29 2.72 11.81 -4.58
CA ALA A 29 3.98 12.02 -3.86
C ALA A 29 3.82 12.02 -2.33
N GLY A 30 2.62 12.36 -1.83
CA GLY A 30 2.38 12.55 -0.40
C GLY A 30 3.10 13.77 0.16
N SER A 31 3.42 13.76 1.45
CA SER A 31 4.22 14.85 2.04
C SER A 31 5.68 14.77 1.60
N PRO A 32 6.31 15.88 1.16
CA PRO A 32 7.75 15.92 0.87
C PRO A 32 8.63 15.45 2.03
N ARG A 33 8.13 15.55 3.27
CA ARG A 33 8.84 15.11 4.48
C ARG A 33 9.05 13.59 4.52
N TYR A 34 8.09 12.81 4.03
CA TYR A 34 8.05 11.36 4.23
C TYR A 34 8.19 10.54 2.97
N GLU A 35 8.03 11.15 1.80
CA GLU A 35 8.13 10.51 0.48
C GLU A 35 9.33 9.57 0.34
N ARG A 36 10.52 10.00 0.80
CA ARG A 36 11.77 9.19 0.72
C ARG A 36 11.76 7.86 1.49
N PHE A 37 10.75 7.63 2.34
CA PHE A 37 10.60 6.41 3.12
C PHE A 37 9.67 5.40 2.46
N ALA A 38 8.99 5.78 1.38
CA ALA A 38 8.25 4.87 0.54
C ALA A 38 9.19 4.01 -0.34
N PRO A 39 8.69 2.93 -0.96
CA PRO A 39 9.48 2.08 -1.85
C PRO A 39 10.04 2.87 -3.02
N THR A 40 11.22 2.47 -3.46
CA THR A 40 11.83 2.97 -4.70
C THR A 40 11.56 2.00 -5.84
N VAL A 41 11.84 2.40 -7.08
CA VAL A 41 11.73 1.51 -8.24
C VAL A 41 12.68 0.32 -8.10
N ALA A 42 12.22 -0.87 -8.47
CA ALA A 42 13.07 -2.02 -8.65
C ALA A 42 13.96 -1.78 -9.88
N THR A 43 15.26 -1.79 -9.68
CA THR A 43 16.28 -1.61 -10.72
C THR A 43 16.83 -2.94 -11.24
N ALA A 44 16.66 -4.02 -10.48
CA ALA A 44 17.04 -5.37 -10.87
C ALA A 44 15.87 -6.35 -10.71
N ARG A 45 15.85 -7.38 -11.57
CA ARG A 45 14.83 -8.45 -11.50
C ARG A 45 14.75 -9.11 -10.12
N GLY A 46 15.89 -9.23 -9.43
CA GLY A 46 15.97 -9.83 -8.11
C GLY A 46 15.29 -9.02 -7.00
N GLU A 47 14.95 -7.75 -7.24
CA GLU A 47 14.30 -6.84 -6.28
C GLU A 47 12.76 -6.89 -6.38
N VAL A 48 12.24 -7.30 -7.53
CA VAL A 48 10.79 -7.43 -7.76
C VAL A 48 10.21 -8.41 -6.74
N ASN A 49 9.17 -7.97 -6.05
CA ASN A 49 8.47 -8.68 -4.99
C ASN A 49 9.35 -9.11 -3.80
N ARG A 50 10.51 -8.50 -3.58
CA ARG A 50 11.31 -8.77 -2.38
C ARG A 50 10.67 -8.12 -1.14
N PRO A 51 10.68 -8.83 0.00
CA PRO A 51 10.25 -8.23 1.26
C PRO A 51 11.28 -7.19 1.74
N LEU A 52 10.77 -6.16 2.41
CA LEU A 52 11.55 -5.06 2.99
C LEU A 52 12.65 -5.54 3.96
N GLY A 53 12.35 -6.54 4.77
CA GLY A 53 13.24 -7.05 5.81
C GLY A 53 13.17 -6.25 7.12
N ALA A 54 13.48 -6.92 8.23
CA ALA A 54 13.27 -6.37 9.58
C ALA A 54 14.10 -5.10 9.86
N GLY A 55 15.37 -5.08 9.45
CA GLY A 55 16.24 -3.92 9.68
C GLY A 55 15.78 -2.67 8.94
N ALA A 56 15.28 -2.82 7.70
CA ALA A 56 14.75 -1.69 6.94
C ALA A 56 13.39 -1.22 7.49
N ALA A 57 12.51 -2.15 7.87
CA ALA A 57 11.26 -1.82 8.54
C ALA A 57 11.48 -1.02 9.83
N ASP A 58 12.36 -1.49 10.72
CA ASP A 58 12.65 -0.77 11.97
C ASP A 58 13.27 0.63 11.71
N ARG A 59 14.08 0.80 10.65
CA ARG A 59 14.62 2.12 10.27
C ARG A 59 13.52 3.06 9.76
N ILE A 60 12.66 2.58 8.87
CA ILE A 60 11.55 3.37 8.32
C ILE A 60 10.61 3.77 9.46
N ALA A 61 10.22 2.81 10.31
CA ALA A 61 9.37 3.06 11.48
C ALA A 61 9.88 4.21 12.34
N ARG A 62 11.16 4.15 12.76
CA ARG A 62 11.77 5.25 13.53
C ARG A 62 11.74 6.58 12.77
N ALA A 63 12.04 6.56 11.48
CA ALA A 63 12.11 7.77 10.68
C ALA A 63 10.74 8.44 10.43
N ILE A 64 9.66 7.65 10.47
CA ILE A 64 8.28 8.14 10.38
C ILE A 64 7.63 8.38 11.75
N GLY A 65 8.37 8.24 12.86
CA GLY A 65 7.90 8.56 14.21
C GLY A 65 7.19 7.40 14.94
N LEU A 66 7.47 6.15 14.57
CA LEU A 66 7.03 4.95 15.29
C LEU A 66 8.15 4.38 16.15
N ASP A 67 7.79 3.84 17.31
CA ASP A 67 8.68 3.10 18.21
C ASP A 67 8.21 1.66 18.35
N LYS A 68 9.15 0.71 18.26
CA LYS A 68 8.90 -0.73 18.44
C LYS A 68 8.48 -1.07 19.88
N ALA A 69 8.80 -0.20 20.86
CA ALA A 69 8.32 -0.35 22.23
C ALA A 69 6.84 0.07 22.39
N GLU A 70 6.32 0.88 21.47
CA GLU A 70 4.94 1.37 21.46
C GLU A 70 4.11 0.67 20.35
N VAL A 71 4.31 -0.63 20.12
CA VAL A 71 3.45 -1.44 19.21
C VAL A 71 2.64 -2.46 20.01
N PHE A 72 1.76 -3.19 19.34
CA PHE A 72 1.04 -4.29 19.98
C PHE A 72 2.03 -5.36 20.47
N THR A 73 1.83 -5.82 21.70
CA THR A 73 2.45 -7.06 22.15
C THR A 73 1.95 -8.25 21.32
N THR A 74 2.68 -9.36 21.31
CA THR A 74 2.24 -10.59 20.62
C THR A 74 0.85 -11.04 21.07
N LYS A 75 0.54 -10.91 22.36
CA LYS A 75 -0.78 -11.23 22.92
C LYS A 75 -1.86 -10.28 22.40
N GLN A 76 -1.60 -8.97 22.38
CA GLN A 76 -2.55 -7.99 21.85
C GLN A 76 -2.82 -8.21 20.37
N TYR A 77 -1.77 -8.43 19.57
CA TYR A 77 -1.91 -8.76 18.15
C TYR A 77 -2.79 -10.01 17.97
N ALA A 78 -2.49 -11.12 18.66
CA ALA A 78 -3.26 -12.35 18.56
C ALA A 78 -4.73 -12.18 18.95
N LEU A 79 -5.03 -11.41 20.01
CA LEU A 79 -6.40 -11.11 20.40
C LEU A 79 -7.10 -10.24 19.34
N PHE A 80 -6.43 -9.20 18.85
CA PHE A 80 -7.00 -8.29 17.86
C PHE A 80 -7.36 -8.99 16.56
N VAL A 81 -6.44 -9.74 15.94
CA VAL A 81 -6.72 -10.41 14.66
C VAL A 81 -7.64 -11.63 14.78
N SER A 82 -7.88 -12.12 16.00
CA SER A 82 -8.89 -13.17 16.25
C SER A 82 -10.27 -12.61 16.63
N GLY A 83 -10.42 -11.27 16.67
CA GLY A 83 -11.66 -10.63 17.11
C GLY A 83 -11.98 -10.86 18.58
N LYS A 84 -10.97 -11.16 19.39
CA LYS A 84 -11.09 -11.38 20.85
C LYS A 84 -10.70 -10.13 21.63
N GLY A 85 -10.75 -10.21 22.95
CA GLY A 85 -10.56 -9.07 23.84
C GLY A 85 -11.87 -8.31 24.10
N VAL A 86 -11.80 -7.27 24.91
CA VAL A 86 -12.97 -6.48 25.30
C VAL A 86 -13.43 -5.65 24.10
N GLY A 87 -14.67 -5.86 23.67
CA GLY A 87 -15.20 -5.27 22.43
C GLY A 87 -14.56 -5.84 21.17
N GLY A 88 -14.05 -7.08 21.22
CA GLY A 88 -13.56 -7.80 20.05
C GLY A 88 -14.72 -8.21 19.12
N GLU A 89 -14.51 -8.08 17.81
CA GLU A 89 -15.49 -8.43 16.79
C GLU A 89 -14.79 -9.19 15.67
N ARG A 90 -15.38 -10.29 15.23
CA ARG A 90 -14.74 -11.20 14.28
C ARG A 90 -14.62 -10.63 12.87
N ALA A 91 -15.69 -10.02 12.36
CA ALA A 91 -15.73 -9.47 11.01
C ALA A 91 -14.65 -8.39 10.75
N PRO A 92 -14.50 -7.32 11.58
CA PRO A 92 -13.44 -6.33 11.37
C PRO A 92 -12.04 -6.92 11.59
N ALA A 93 -11.88 -7.88 12.50
CA ALA A 93 -10.60 -8.56 12.70
C ALA A 93 -10.18 -9.39 11.49
N GLU A 94 -11.11 -10.15 10.88
CA GLU A 94 -10.87 -10.88 9.64
C GLU A 94 -10.52 -9.94 8.48
N LEU A 95 -11.15 -8.76 8.43
CA LEU A 95 -10.86 -7.75 7.42
C LEU A 95 -9.43 -7.21 7.54
N VAL A 96 -8.97 -6.94 8.76
CA VAL A 96 -7.56 -6.57 9.01
C VAL A 96 -6.62 -7.70 8.61
N ASP A 97 -6.88 -8.94 9.03
CA ASP A 97 -5.99 -10.08 8.73
C ASP A 97 -5.82 -10.28 7.21
N LYS A 98 -6.94 -10.26 6.47
CA LYS A 98 -6.92 -10.31 5.00
C LYS A 98 -6.14 -9.15 4.40
N SER A 99 -6.32 -7.94 4.93
CA SER A 99 -5.63 -6.74 4.45
C SER A 99 -4.11 -6.83 4.63
N VAL A 100 -3.66 -7.28 5.82
CA VAL A 100 -2.23 -7.50 6.09
C VAL A 100 -1.66 -8.54 5.14
N ARG A 101 -2.39 -9.63 4.88
CA ARG A 101 -1.94 -10.67 3.95
C ARG A 101 -1.78 -10.15 2.51
N ILE A 102 -2.70 -9.31 2.04
CA ILE A 102 -2.62 -8.67 0.72
C ILE A 102 -1.43 -7.71 0.65
N LEU A 103 -1.27 -6.83 1.63
CA LEU A 103 -0.23 -5.79 1.65
C LEU A 103 1.19 -6.33 1.88
N THR A 104 1.29 -7.57 2.34
CA THR A 104 2.56 -8.30 2.49
C THR A 104 2.82 -9.27 1.34
N ASN A 105 2.12 -9.15 0.20
CA ASN A 105 2.28 -10.07 -0.93
C ASN A 105 3.67 -9.95 -1.61
N THR A 106 4.60 -10.80 -1.17
CA THR A 106 5.99 -10.86 -1.63
C THR A 106 6.41 -12.30 -1.83
N VAL A 107 7.63 -12.55 -2.33
CA VAL A 107 8.16 -13.92 -2.49
C VAL A 107 8.20 -14.71 -1.17
N GLY A 108 8.20 -14.02 -0.01
CA GLY A 108 8.12 -14.65 1.30
C GLY A 108 6.70 -14.91 1.81
N THR A 109 5.69 -14.34 1.16
CA THR A 109 4.27 -14.40 1.55
C THR A 109 3.37 -14.36 0.31
N PRO A 110 3.38 -15.44 -0.50
CA PRO A 110 2.50 -15.53 -1.66
C PRO A 110 1.02 -15.56 -1.25
N LEU A 111 0.18 -14.95 -2.08
CA LEU A 111 -1.26 -15.13 -2.03
C LEU A 111 -1.59 -16.42 -2.77
N TYR A 112 -2.46 -17.25 -2.18
CA TYR A 112 -2.92 -18.47 -2.82
C TYR A 112 -4.35 -18.22 -3.30
N THR A 113 -4.54 -18.26 -4.62
CA THR A 113 -5.81 -17.96 -5.29
C THR A 113 -6.15 -19.06 -6.30
N LYS A 114 -7.43 -19.20 -6.64
CA LYS A 114 -7.88 -20.18 -7.62
C LYS A 114 -7.83 -19.57 -9.02
N VAL A 115 -6.87 -20.01 -9.83
CA VAL A 115 -6.70 -19.60 -11.23
C VAL A 115 -7.00 -20.81 -12.11
N ASP A 116 -7.95 -20.70 -13.03
CA ASP A 116 -8.40 -21.79 -13.90
C ASP A 116 -8.70 -23.10 -13.12
N GLY A 117 -9.34 -22.97 -11.96
CA GLY A 117 -9.67 -24.11 -11.12
C GLY A 117 -8.55 -24.59 -10.18
N LYS A 118 -7.32 -24.09 -10.31
CA LYS A 118 -6.14 -24.55 -9.56
C LYS A 118 -5.68 -23.52 -8.53
N VAL A 119 -5.39 -23.98 -7.31
CA VAL A 119 -4.76 -23.14 -6.28
C VAL A 119 -3.34 -22.80 -6.73
N THR A 120 -3.09 -21.53 -6.98
CA THR A 120 -1.86 -21.00 -7.57
C THR A 120 -1.26 -19.96 -6.63
N PRO A 121 0.04 -20.05 -6.29
CA PRO A 121 0.72 -18.97 -5.60
C PRO A 121 0.91 -17.78 -6.55
N VAL A 122 0.51 -16.59 -6.12
CA VAL A 122 0.61 -15.34 -6.88
C VAL A 122 1.34 -14.29 -6.04
N VAL A 123 2.28 -13.61 -6.69
CA VAL A 123 3.11 -12.58 -6.06
C VAL A 123 3.19 -11.34 -6.96
N LEU A 124 2.48 -10.28 -6.56
CA LEU A 124 2.31 -9.06 -7.34
C LEU A 124 2.47 -7.78 -6.52
N GLY A 125 2.89 -7.86 -5.25
CA GLY A 125 2.94 -6.70 -4.37
C GLY A 125 3.81 -5.55 -4.87
N SER A 126 4.92 -5.81 -5.56
CA SER A 126 5.74 -4.74 -6.16
C SER A 126 5.03 -4.00 -7.30
N TYR A 127 4.08 -4.63 -7.99
CA TYR A 127 3.26 -3.94 -8.98
C TYR A 127 2.17 -3.06 -8.34
N GLY A 128 1.97 -3.19 -7.03
CA GLY A 128 0.79 -2.65 -6.36
C GLY A 128 -0.49 -3.34 -6.78
N LEU A 129 -0.43 -4.61 -7.18
CA LEU A 129 -1.56 -5.43 -7.62
C LEU A 129 -1.74 -6.66 -6.72
N MET A 130 -2.94 -7.23 -6.75
CA MET A 130 -3.26 -8.51 -6.14
C MET A 130 -4.20 -9.31 -7.05
N VAL A 131 -4.36 -10.60 -6.74
CA VAL A 131 -5.41 -11.43 -7.36
C VAL A 131 -6.39 -11.83 -6.27
N SER A 132 -7.67 -11.50 -6.48
CA SER A 132 -8.77 -11.83 -5.58
C SER A 132 -8.97 -13.35 -5.47
N THR A 133 -9.78 -13.79 -4.52
CA THR A 133 -10.11 -15.22 -4.37
C THR A 133 -10.83 -15.80 -5.57
N ASP A 134 -11.52 -14.95 -6.33
CA ASP A 134 -12.27 -15.31 -7.54
C ASP A 134 -11.41 -15.24 -8.81
N GLY A 135 -10.11 -14.94 -8.67
CA GLY A 135 -9.16 -14.93 -9.79
C GLY A 135 -9.11 -13.60 -10.54
N MET A 136 -9.64 -12.51 -9.98
CA MET A 136 -9.60 -11.18 -10.59
C MET A 136 -8.33 -10.43 -10.20
N LEU A 137 -7.60 -9.91 -11.19
CA LEU A 137 -6.47 -9.02 -11.01
C LEU A 137 -6.94 -7.59 -10.77
N GLU A 138 -6.45 -6.96 -9.69
CA GLU A 138 -6.87 -5.63 -9.27
C GLU A 138 -5.82 -4.92 -8.40
N SER A 139 -5.98 -3.62 -8.19
CA SER A 139 -5.24 -2.87 -7.17
C SER A 139 -5.78 -3.22 -5.78
N PRO A 140 -4.93 -3.38 -4.74
CA PRO A 140 -5.40 -3.50 -3.35
C PRO A 140 -6.24 -2.29 -2.89
N ALA A 141 -6.18 -1.15 -3.57
CA ALA A 141 -7.03 -0.01 -3.23
C ALA A 141 -8.42 -0.05 -3.90
N ASN A 142 -8.71 -1.06 -4.72
CA ASN A 142 -10.02 -1.26 -5.34
C ASN A 142 -11.14 -1.30 -4.29
N LYS A 143 -12.31 -0.73 -4.59
CA LYS A 143 -13.45 -0.61 -3.66
C LYS A 143 -13.87 -1.92 -2.99
N ASP A 144 -13.76 -3.04 -3.69
CA ASP A 144 -14.21 -4.35 -3.21
C ASP A 144 -13.09 -5.12 -2.49
N ALA A 145 -11.84 -4.62 -2.56
CA ALA A 145 -10.71 -5.23 -1.88
C ALA A 145 -10.82 -5.07 -0.35
N PRO A 146 -10.44 -6.10 0.44
CA PRO A 146 -10.39 -6.03 1.90
C PRO A 146 -9.63 -4.81 2.42
N THR A 147 -8.51 -4.48 1.76
CA THR A 147 -7.62 -3.36 2.04
C THR A 147 -8.24 -1.98 1.84
N ARG A 148 -9.35 -1.88 1.10
CA ARG A 148 -10.13 -0.65 0.95
C ARG A 148 -11.31 -0.60 1.93
N GLN A 149 -11.96 -1.74 2.13
CA GLN A 149 -13.06 -1.89 3.10
C GLN A 149 -12.58 -1.69 4.55
N VAL A 150 -11.32 -2.02 4.86
CA VAL A 150 -10.74 -1.85 6.20
C VAL A 150 -10.72 -0.40 6.67
N ASN A 151 -10.93 0.58 5.80
CA ASN A 151 -10.98 2.00 6.16
C ASN A 151 -12.00 2.30 7.28
N SER A 152 -13.16 1.63 7.30
CA SER A 152 -14.16 1.76 8.39
C SER A 152 -13.69 1.17 9.73
N VAL A 153 -12.70 0.27 9.69
CA VAL A 153 -12.11 -0.35 10.89
C VAL A 153 -11.07 0.57 11.52
N ILE A 154 -10.30 1.28 10.70
CA ILE A 154 -9.15 2.09 11.10
C ILE A 154 -9.44 3.59 11.22
N GLU A 155 -10.62 4.04 10.80
CA GLU A 155 -11.03 5.44 10.94
C GLU A 155 -10.99 5.89 12.42
N PRO A 156 -10.72 7.16 12.70
CA PRO A 156 -10.75 7.68 14.06
C PRO A 156 -12.08 7.39 14.75
N GLY A 157 -12.04 6.61 15.84
CA GLY A 157 -13.24 6.19 16.58
C GLY A 157 -13.77 4.81 16.19
N GLY A 158 -13.34 4.25 15.05
CA GLY A 158 -13.70 2.92 14.59
C GLY A 158 -13.16 1.78 15.47
N TYR A 159 -13.35 0.55 14.98
CA TYR A 159 -13.05 -0.68 15.71
C TYR A 159 -11.63 -0.72 16.29
N MET A 160 -10.61 -0.39 15.50
CA MET A 160 -9.21 -0.41 15.97
C MET A 160 -9.00 0.54 17.15
N ALA A 161 -9.49 1.77 17.06
CA ALA A 161 -9.32 2.76 18.11
C ALA A 161 -10.05 2.38 19.40
N THR A 162 -11.28 1.88 19.27
CA THR A 162 -12.09 1.39 20.41
C THR A 162 -11.45 0.17 21.07
N TRP A 163 -11.05 -0.82 20.27
CA TRP A 163 -10.37 -2.00 20.76
C TRP A 163 -9.08 -1.64 21.51
N CYS A 164 -8.26 -0.73 20.96
CA CYS A 164 -7.02 -0.30 21.61
C CYS A 164 -7.26 0.33 22.98
N ARG A 165 -8.30 1.15 23.12
CA ARG A 165 -8.67 1.79 24.40
C ARG A 165 -9.09 0.77 25.45
N ASN A 166 -9.78 -0.29 25.03
CA ASN A 166 -10.33 -1.30 25.94
C ASN A 166 -9.35 -2.41 26.31
N ASN A 167 -8.30 -2.62 25.51
CA ASN A 167 -7.38 -3.76 25.66
C ASN A 167 -5.92 -3.34 25.98
N GLY A 168 -5.75 -2.17 26.59
CA GLY A 168 -4.45 -1.69 27.05
C GLY A 168 -3.44 -1.35 25.93
N ALA A 169 -3.91 -1.11 24.70
CA ALA A 169 -3.06 -0.76 23.55
C ALA A 169 -3.09 0.75 23.22
N ARG A 170 -3.43 1.59 24.20
CA ARG A 170 -3.48 3.07 24.04
C ARG A 170 -2.13 3.67 23.66
N ALA A 171 -1.01 3.11 24.15
CA ALA A 171 0.32 3.59 23.78
C ALA A 171 0.56 3.41 22.27
N ALA A 172 0.21 2.25 21.73
CA ALA A 172 0.33 1.97 20.30
C ALA A 172 -0.56 2.85 19.44
N LEU A 173 -1.80 3.09 19.86
CA LEU A 173 -2.69 4.02 19.17
C LEU A 173 -2.14 5.45 19.16
N ARG A 174 -1.60 5.94 20.29
CA ARG A 174 -0.99 7.27 20.36
C ARG A 174 0.28 7.37 19.52
N ALA A 175 1.12 6.34 19.51
CA ALA A 175 2.32 6.30 18.68
C ALA A 175 1.95 6.38 17.20
N LEU A 176 0.96 5.58 16.76
CA LEU A 176 0.44 5.64 15.40
C LEU A 176 -0.01 7.06 15.02
N TYR A 177 -0.85 7.71 15.84
CA TYR A 177 -1.37 9.05 15.52
C TYR A 177 -0.34 10.18 15.63
N ARG A 178 0.76 9.99 16.37
CA ARG A 178 1.89 10.94 16.40
C ARG A 178 2.86 10.75 15.22
N SER A 179 2.77 9.61 14.52
CA SER A 179 3.63 9.27 13.38
C SER A 179 3.20 9.96 12.09
N ALA A 180 3.91 9.68 10.99
CA ALA A 180 3.54 10.10 9.64
C ALA A 180 2.13 9.64 9.21
N TYR A 181 1.56 8.60 9.83
CA TYR A 181 0.23 8.08 9.52
C TYR A 181 -0.82 9.18 9.37
N THR A 182 -0.90 10.11 10.33
CA THR A 182 -1.95 11.15 10.34
C THR A 182 -1.83 12.10 9.16
N VAL A 183 -0.61 12.45 8.76
CA VAL A 183 -0.36 13.33 7.62
C VAL A 183 -0.59 12.60 6.31
N GLU A 184 -0.01 11.40 6.17
CA GLU A 184 -0.10 10.61 4.94
C GLU A 184 -1.50 10.03 4.70
N ALA A 185 -2.32 9.83 5.74
CA ALA A 185 -3.71 9.41 5.57
C ALA A 185 -4.54 10.45 4.80
N VAL A 186 -4.28 11.75 4.99
CA VAL A 186 -4.95 12.82 4.24
C VAL A 186 -4.54 12.77 2.76
N TRP A 187 -3.24 12.63 2.49
CA TRP A 187 -2.72 12.52 1.12
C TRP A 187 -3.19 11.24 0.44
N GLY A 188 -3.17 10.11 1.15
CA GLY A 188 -3.62 8.82 0.65
C GLY A 188 -5.10 8.84 0.28
N ASN A 189 -5.94 9.49 1.09
CA ASN A 189 -7.35 9.68 0.78
C ASN A 189 -7.54 10.51 -0.50
N ARG A 190 -6.85 11.64 -0.65
CA ARG A 190 -6.88 12.47 -1.87
C ARG A 190 -6.43 11.69 -3.10
N ALA A 191 -5.33 10.96 -2.98
CA ALA A 191 -4.80 10.14 -4.07
C ALA A 191 -5.73 8.99 -4.48
N GLN A 192 -6.42 8.35 -3.52
CA GLN A 192 -7.44 7.35 -3.82
C GLN A 192 -8.67 7.95 -4.51
N GLN A 193 -9.08 9.17 -4.14
CA GLN A 193 -10.17 9.87 -4.83
C GLN A 193 -9.79 10.20 -6.29
N GLN A 194 -8.56 10.67 -6.53
CA GLN A 194 -8.09 11.02 -7.87
C GLN A 194 -7.88 9.80 -8.78
N SER A 195 -7.52 8.64 -8.22
CA SER A 195 -7.22 7.43 -9.01
C SER A 195 -8.46 6.70 -9.56
N GLY A 196 -9.66 7.14 -9.21
CA GLY A 196 -10.92 6.55 -9.69
C GLY A 196 -11.07 5.05 -9.36
N GLU A 197 -11.87 4.33 -10.15
CA GLU A 197 -12.17 2.90 -9.91
C GLU A 197 -10.95 1.99 -10.09
N ALA A 198 -10.12 2.27 -11.09
CA ALA A 198 -8.94 1.46 -11.42
C ALA A 198 -7.88 1.47 -10.33
N GLN A 199 -7.83 2.55 -9.53
CA GLN A 199 -6.86 2.71 -8.44
C GLN A 199 -5.41 2.46 -8.91
N LEU A 200 -5.10 3.04 -10.08
CA LEU A 200 -3.79 3.06 -10.71
C LEU A 200 -3.20 4.48 -10.61
N VAL A 201 -1.88 4.55 -10.52
CA VAL A 201 -1.15 5.79 -10.27
C VAL A 201 -0.08 6.00 -11.32
N PRO A 202 -0.07 7.16 -12.01
CA PRO A 202 1.02 7.53 -12.88
C PRO A 202 2.28 7.90 -12.07
N ASN A 203 3.44 7.49 -12.57
CA ASN A 203 4.74 7.98 -12.16
C ASN A 203 5.54 8.26 -13.45
N ARG A 204 5.57 9.53 -13.85
CA ARG A 204 6.08 9.96 -15.16
C ARG A 204 5.41 9.17 -16.30
N PHE A 205 6.18 8.36 -17.03
CA PHE A 205 5.70 7.53 -18.16
C PHE A 205 5.30 6.11 -17.74
N GLN A 206 5.29 5.80 -16.45
CA GLN A 206 5.00 4.47 -15.89
C GLN A 206 3.71 4.49 -15.07
N VAL A 207 3.12 3.32 -14.87
CA VAL A 207 1.92 3.15 -14.04
C VAL A 207 2.19 2.07 -13.00
N VAL A 208 1.77 2.33 -11.76
CA VAL A 208 1.80 1.37 -10.65
C VAL A 208 0.45 1.32 -9.96
N GLY A 209 0.17 0.27 -9.19
CA GLY A 209 -1.03 0.23 -8.38
C GLY A 209 -0.94 1.20 -7.20
N MET A 210 -2.08 1.79 -6.83
CA MET A 210 -2.19 2.84 -5.80
C MET A 210 -1.55 2.49 -4.45
N SER A 211 -1.48 1.20 -4.09
CA SER A 211 -0.82 0.75 -2.85
C SER A 211 0.69 1.04 -2.80
N MET A 212 1.34 1.28 -3.95
CA MET A 212 2.76 1.66 -4.04
C MET A 212 2.99 3.17 -4.05
N ALA A 213 1.94 3.98 -4.18
CA ALA A 213 2.08 5.43 -4.05
C ALA A 213 2.54 5.77 -2.62
N PRO A 214 3.54 6.65 -2.44
CA PRO A 214 4.11 6.99 -1.14
C PRO A 214 3.12 7.17 0.02
N PRO A 215 2.06 7.98 -0.07
CA PRO A 215 1.17 8.19 1.07
C PRO A 215 0.45 6.92 1.49
N LEU A 216 -0.07 6.14 0.53
CA LEU A 216 -0.81 4.93 0.86
C LEU A 216 0.10 3.80 1.34
N TRP A 217 1.31 3.69 0.77
CA TRP A 217 2.29 2.73 1.26
C TRP A 217 2.70 3.04 2.71
N ILE A 218 2.96 4.31 3.04
CA ILE A 218 3.36 4.73 4.40
C ILE A 218 2.23 4.51 5.40
N VAL A 219 0.98 4.83 5.04
CA VAL A 219 -0.20 4.54 5.87
C VAL A 219 -0.29 3.04 6.17
N ASN A 220 -0.22 2.21 5.14
CA ASN A 220 -0.27 0.75 5.27
C ASN A 220 0.88 0.23 6.13
N PHE A 221 2.11 0.72 5.90
CA PHE A 221 3.28 0.37 6.68
C PHE A 221 3.10 0.73 8.17
N ALA A 222 2.64 1.94 8.47
CA ALA A 222 2.47 2.39 9.85
C ALA A 222 1.44 1.57 10.62
N LEU A 223 0.31 1.26 9.97
CA LEU A 223 -0.72 0.38 10.53
C LEU A 223 -0.16 -1.03 10.80
N ILE A 224 0.44 -1.67 9.80
CA ILE A 224 0.96 -3.03 9.92
C ILE A 224 2.10 -3.08 10.96
N TYR A 225 2.98 -2.08 11.00
CA TYR A 225 4.07 -2.03 11.97
C TYR A 225 3.54 -1.87 13.41
N THR A 226 2.50 -1.06 13.60
CA THR A 226 1.81 -0.89 14.90
C THR A 226 1.18 -2.20 15.37
N LEU A 227 0.63 -2.99 14.45
CA LEU A 227 0.07 -4.32 14.73
C LEU A 227 1.17 -5.35 15.02
N ASN A 228 2.19 -5.43 14.17
CA ASN A 228 3.28 -6.39 14.26
C ASN A 228 4.46 -6.00 13.35
N PRO A 229 5.60 -5.55 13.91
CA PRO A 229 6.79 -5.19 13.13
C PRO A 229 7.30 -6.31 12.20
N LYS A 230 7.11 -7.59 12.57
CA LYS A 230 7.51 -8.73 11.74
C LYS A 230 6.68 -8.86 10.46
N LEU A 231 5.47 -8.33 10.45
CA LEU A 231 4.60 -8.32 9.26
C LEU A 231 4.93 -7.14 8.36
N ALA A 232 5.19 -5.96 8.92
CA ALA A 232 5.62 -4.79 8.15
C ALA A 232 6.93 -5.06 7.39
N ALA A 233 7.83 -5.84 7.99
CA ALA A 233 9.05 -6.34 7.34
C ALA A 233 8.81 -7.21 6.09
N LYS A 234 7.58 -7.68 5.86
CA LYS A 234 7.20 -8.49 4.69
C LYS A 234 6.55 -7.68 3.57
N MET A 235 6.33 -6.37 3.77
CA MET A 235 5.84 -5.51 2.70
C MET A 235 6.84 -5.44 1.54
N PRO A 236 6.39 -5.16 0.31
CA PRO A 236 7.29 -4.96 -0.83
C PRO A 236 8.32 -3.87 -0.56
N ALA A 237 9.59 -4.18 -0.79
CA ALA A 237 10.71 -3.24 -0.62
C ALA A 237 10.78 -2.20 -1.76
N HIS A 238 10.33 -2.61 -2.95
CA HIS A 238 10.41 -1.83 -4.18
C HIS A 238 9.09 -1.92 -4.95
N TRP A 239 8.78 -0.89 -5.73
CA TRP A 239 7.72 -0.93 -6.71
C TRP A 239 8.25 -1.29 -8.10
N THR A 240 7.40 -1.76 -8.99
CA THR A 240 7.72 -2.11 -10.38
C THR A 240 6.57 -1.67 -11.29
N PRO A 241 6.86 -1.09 -12.47
CA PRO A 241 5.82 -0.70 -13.41
C PRO A 241 4.91 -1.87 -13.79
N ILE A 242 3.60 -1.62 -13.83
CA ILE A 242 2.63 -2.54 -14.42
C ILE A 242 2.87 -2.59 -15.93
N PRO A 243 2.92 -3.78 -16.56
CA PRO A 243 2.99 -3.90 -18.02
C PRO A 243 1.85 -3.13 -18.69
N ALA A 244 2.14 -2.40 -19.77
CA ALA A 244 1.21 -1.44 -20.36
C ALA A 244 -0.14 -2.06 -20.76
N ASN A 245 -0.13 -3.27 -21.34
CA ASN A 245 -1.36 -3.98 -21.71
C ASN A 245 -2.24 -4.32 -20.49
N VAL A 246 -1.62 -4.63 -19.35
CA VAL A 246 -2.32 -4.90 -18.09
C VAL A 246 -2.89 -3.61 -17.50
N ALA A 247 -2.10 -2.54 -17.45
CA ALA A 247 -2.54 -1.24 -16.93
C ALA A 247 -3.72 -0.68 -17.74
N LEU A 248 -3.66 -0.77 -19.08
CA LEU A 248 -4.75 -0.34 -19.97
C LEU A 248 -6.01 -1.18 -19.76
N ALA A 249 -5.89 -2.49 -19.59
CA ALA A 249 -7.04 -3.36 -19.37
C ALA A 249 -7.74 -3.06 -18.03
N ILE A 250 -6.97 -2.88 -16.95
CA ILE A 250 -7.50 -2.48 -15.64
C ILE A 250 -8.18 -1.10 -15.74
N ALA A 251 -7.55 -0.13 -16.41
CA ALA A 251 -8.09 1.22 -16.58
C ALA A 251 -9.38 1.27 -17.41
N ALA A 252 -9.51 0.38 -18.41
CA ALA A 252 -10.70 0.28 -19.26
C ALA A 252 -11.84 -0.50 -18.59
N SER A 253 -11.55 -1.27 -17.54
CA SER A 253 -12.55 -2.05 -16.81
C SER A 253 -13.44 -1.15 -15.95
N PRO A 254 -14.78 -1.23 -16.06
CA PRO A 254 -15.70 -0.45 -15.22
C PRO A 254 -15.52 -0.68 -13.71
N SER A 255 -15.03 -1.85 -13.32
CA SER A 255 -14.79 -2.19 -11.91
C SER A 255 -13.32 -2.04 -11.50
N GLY A 256 -12.41 -1.71 -12.42
CA GLY A 256 -10.98 -1.74 -12.16
C GLY A 256 -10.42 -3.16 -11.95
N GLN A 257 -11.14 -4.18 -12.42
CA GLN A 257 -10.77 -5.59 -12.28
C GLN A 257 -10.76 -6.29 -13.64
N VAL A 258 -9.79 -7.18 -13.85
CA VAL A 258 -9.71 -8.01 -15.07
C VAL A 258 -9.37 -9.46 -14.72
N PRO A 259 -9.74 -10.48 -15.52
CA PRO A 259 -9.38 -11.87 -15.22
C PRO A 259 -7.86 -12.07 -15.21
N TYR A 260 -7.29 -12.57 -14.11
CA TYR A 260 -5.83 -12.74 -14.01
C TYR A 260 -5.28 -13.76 -15.04
N SER A 261 -6.07 -14.79 -15.37
CA SER A 261 -5.68 -15.84 -16.31
C SER A 261 -5.33 -15.30 -17.71
N GLU A 262 -5.96 -14.20 -18.14
CA GLU A 262 -5.70 -13.54 -19.41
C GLU A 262 -4.36 -12.77 -19.43
N TYR A 263 -3.95 -12.21 -18.29
CA TYR A 263 -2.81 -11.29 -18.20
C TYR A 263 -1.57 -11.88 -17.52
N ARG A 264 -1.67 -13.08 -16.92
CA ARG A 264 -0.57 -13.70 -16.16
C ARG A 264 0.75 -13.81 -16.93
N SER A 265 0.71 -13.99 -18.25
CA SER A 265 1.92 -14.09 -19.08
C SER A 265 2.68 -12.77 -19.20
N SER A 266 2.01 -11.64 -18.96
CA SER A 266 2.59 -10.30 -18.99
C SER A 266 3.24 -9.91 -17.67
N LEU A 267 2.85 -10.56 -16.57
CA LEU A 267 3.38 -10.32 -15.22
C LEU A 267 4.43 -11.39 -14.92
N PRO A 268 5.73 -11.05 -14.92
CA PRO A 268 6.78 -12.02 -14.60
C PRO A 268 6.75 -12.38 -13.11
N VAL A 269 5.87 -13.31 -12.75
CA VAL A 269 5.82 -13.92 -11.42
C VAL A 269 6.83 -15.08 -11.43
N ARG A 270 7.93 -14.95 -10.69
CA ARG A 270 8.74 -16.10 -10.28
C ARG A 270 8.75 -16.17 -8.77
#